data_AF-A0AA39H8Y1-F1
#
_entry.id   AF-A0AA39H8Y1-F1
#
_cell.length_a   1.000
_cell.length_b   1.000
_cell.length_c   1.000
_cell.angle_alpha   90.00
_cell.angle_beta   90.00
_cell.angle_gamma   90.00
#
_symmetry.space_group_name_H-M   'P 1'
#
loop_
_entity.id
_entity.type
_entity.pdbx_description
1 polymer ?
#
loop_
_entity_poly.entity_id
_entity_poly.type
_entity_poly.pdbx_seq_one_letter_code
_entity_poly.pdbx_strand_id
1 'polypeptide(L)'
;MAAKLRQHSLSSVRKLQELVNDCNAQLASFRSVVQCIGTSADNSQLRKDLDASARACIRSCEACTACVLPQVRHEGVEFTRNASQYIGCVSAIVIEMKRCEALEATFPASDGIEPAISAENYISQRANPRLRKRSFLTVGPQPHATYNACAQN
;
A
#
# COMPACT_ATOMS: atom_id res chain seq x y z
N MET A 1 33.96 -5.55 -19.17
CA MET A 1 33.11 -4.56 -18.45
C MET A 1 31.68 -5.04 -18.17
N ALA A 2 31.14 -6.04 -18.88
CA ALA A 2 29.77 -6.54 -18.67
C ALA A 2 29.50 -7.20 -17.29
N ALA A 3 30.51 -7.78 -16.64
CA ALA A 3 30.37 -8.45 -15.33
C ALA A 3 30.03 -7.47 -14.19
N LYS A 4 30.63 -6.27 -14.17
CA LYS A 4 30.37 -5.23 -13.16
C LYS A 4 28.95 -4.66 -13.26
N LEU A 5 28.44 -4.49 -14.48
CA LEU A 5 27.06 -4.07 -14.73
C LEU A 5 26.05 -5.14 -14.30
N ARG A 6 26.32 -6.42 -14.57
CA ARG A 6 25.48 -7.53 -14.10
C ARG A 6 25.46 -7.67 -12.57
N GLN A 7 26.60 -7.50 -11.90
CA GLN A 7 26.64 -7.56 -10.43
C GLN A 7 25.85 -6.44 -9.76
N HIS A 8 25.88 -5.23 -10.32
CA HIS A 8 25.09 -4.11 -9.83
C HIS A 8 23.58 -4.36 -10.00
N SER A 9 23.16 -4.89 -11.15
CA SER A 9 21.75 -5.24 -11.40
C SER A 9 21.23 -6.31 -10.43
N LEU A 10 22.02 -7.35 -10.17
CA LEU A 10 21.65 -8.41 -9.22
C LEU A 10 21.53 -7.91 -7.77
N SER A 11 22.39 -6.98 -7.34
CA SER A 11 22.29 -6.40 -5.99
C SER A 11 21.07 -5.49 -5.85
N SER A 12 20.75 -4.72 -6.88
CA SER A 12 19.54 -3.89 -6.95
C SER A 12 18.25 -4.72 -6.86
N VAL A 13 18.17 -5.84 -7.60
CA VAL A 13 17.00 -6.74 -7.58
C VAL A 13 16.80 -7.34 -6.18
N ARG A 14 17.88 -7.81 -5.53
CA ARG A 14 17.83 -8.36 -4.17
C ARG A 14 17.40 -7.31 -3.15
N LYS A 15 18.01 -6.13 -3.20
CA LYS A 15 17.66 -5.01 -2.32
C LYS A 15 16.19 -4.60 -2.47
N LEU A 16 15.68 -4.52 -3.71
CA LEU A 16 14.27 -4.23 -3.94
C LEU A 16 13.38 -5.33 -3.34
N GLN A 17 13.76 -6.60 -3.51
CA GLN A 17 12.99 -7.71 -2.96
C GLN A 17 12.95 -7.70 -1.43
N GLU A 18 14.07 -7.41 -0.76
CA GLU A 18 14.13 -7.22 0.69
C GLU A 18 13.18 -6.09 1.14
N LEU A 19 13.23 -4.93 0.48
CA LEU A 19 12.37 -3.79 0.81
C LEU A 19 10.88 -4.09 0.60
N VAL A 20 10.53 -4.89 -0.43
CA VAL A 20 9.15 -5.34 -0.64
C VAL A 20 8.70 -6.30 0.45
N ASN A 21 9.57 -7.22 0.87
CA ASN A 21 9.28 -8.12 1.98
C ASN A 21 9.07 -7.35 3.28
N ASP A 22 9.89 -6.33 3.55
CA ASP A 22 9.73 -5.46 4.70
C ASP A 22 8.39 -4.71 4.66
N CYS A 23 7.99 -4.17 3.51
CA CYS A 23 6.67 -3.53 3.36
C CYS A 23 5.53 -4.51 3.68
N ASN A 24 5.63 -5.75 3.20
CA ASN A 24 4.63 -6.79 3.48
C ASN A 24 4.61 -7.18 4.96
N ALA A 25 5.77 -7.28 5.60
CA ALA A 25 5.87 -7.57 7.03
C ALA A 25 5.23 -6.46 7.88
N GLN A 26 5.50 -5.19 7.56
CA GLN A 26 4.87 -4.07 8.25
C GLN A 26 3.35 -4.04 8.03
N LEU A 27 2.87 -4.33 6.82
CA LEU A 27 1.43 -4.43 6.54
C LEU A 27 0.77 -5.55 7.37
N ALA A 28 1.41 -6.72 7.49
CA ALA A 28 0.89 -7.81 8.30
C ALA A 28 0.80 -7.44 9.78
N SER A 29 1.84 -6.77 10.31
CA SER A 29 1.83 -6.23 11.67
C SER A 29 0.71 -5.20 11.85
N PHE A 30 0.54 -4.27 10.92
CA PHE A 30 -0.50 -3.25 10.97
C PHE A 30 -1.90 -3.88 10.98
N ARG A 31 -2.17 -4.85 10.09
CA ARG A 31 -3.42 -5.63 10.07
C ARG A 31 -3.73 -6.28 11.42
N SER A 32 -2.69 -6.82 12.05
CA SER A 32 -2.81 -7.53 13.33
C SER A 32 -3.20 -6.60 14.48
N VAL A 33 -2.84 -5.32 14.40
CA VAL A 33 -3.26 -4.29 15.36
C VAL A 33 -4.65 -3.74 15.00
N VAL A 34 -4.90 -3.40 13.73
CA VAL A 34 -6.18 -2.82 13.27
C VAL A 34 -7.37 -3.76 13.57
N GLN A 35 -7.20 -5.08 13.44
CA GLN A 35 -8.27 -6.04 13.74
C GLN A 35 -8.73 -6.03 15.21
N CYS A 36 -7.93 -5.48 16.11
CA CYS A 36 -8.25 -5.42 17.55
C CYS A 36 -9.12 -4.20 17.91
N ILE A 37 -9.31 -3.24 17.00
CA ILE A 37 -10.19 -2.09 17.21
C ILE A 37 -11.64 -2.55 17.40
N GLY A 38 -12.32 -2.01 18.42
CA GLY A 38 -13.69 -2.39 18.77
C GLY A 38 -13.83 -3.73 19.51
N THR A 39 -12.71 -4.38 19.84
CA THR A 39 -12.69 -5.63 20.63
C THR A 39 -12.37 -5.35 22.10
N SER A 40 -12.41 -6.38 22.96
CA SER A 40 -11.98 -6.26 24.36
C SER A 40 -10.49 -5.92 24.54
N ALA A 41 -9.68 -6.08 23.49
CA ALA A 41 -8.28 -5.69 23.50
C ALA A 41 -8.05 -4.22 23.10
N ASP A 42 -9.10 -3.50 22.68
CA ASP A 42 -9.02 -2.11 22.27
C ASP A 42 -8.80 -1.19 23.47
N ASN A 43 -7.58 -0.68 23.60
CA ASN A 43 -7.17 0.20 24.69
C ASN A 43 -6.19 1.26 24.19
N SER A 44 -5.88 2.24 25.05
CA SER A 44 -5.02 3.37 24.70
C SER A 44 -3.61 2.96 24.27
N GLN A 45 -3.06 1.85 24.79
CA GLN A 45 -1.76 1.35 24.36
C GLN A 45 -1.83 0.76 22.94
N LEU A 46 -2.86 -0.05 22.65
CA LEU A 46 -3.11 -0.58 21.31
C LEU A 46 -3.24 0.56 20.28
N ARG A 47 -3.94 1.65 20.62
CA ARG A 47 -4.08 2.82 19.73
C ARG A 47 -2.77 3.56 19.46
N LYS A 48 -1.84 3.57 20.43
CA LYS A 48 -0.48 4.08 20.21
C LYS A 48 0.35 3.14 19.33
N ASP A 49 0.24 1.84 19.56
CA ASP A 49 0.92 0.82 18.76
C ASP A 49 0.42 0.82 17.31
N LEU A 50 -0.86 1.14 17.11
CA LEU A 50 -1.50 1.34 15.81
C LEU A 50 -0.88 2.51 15.04
N ASP A 51 -0.74 3.69 15.66
CA ASP A 51 -0.06 4.84 15.02
C ASP A 51 1.41 4.52 14.71
N ALA A 52 2.11 3.89 15.64
CA ALA A 52 3.50 3.47 15.43
C ALA A 52 3.64 2.49 14.25
N SER A 53 2.71 1.54 14.13
CA SER A 53 2.66 0.56 13.04
C SER A 53 2.29 1.20 11.69
N ALA A 54 1.36 2.15 11.68
CA ALA A 54 1.04 2.94 10.49
C ALA A 54 2.28 3.71 9.99
N ARG A 55 3.02 4.38 10.89
CA ARG A 55 4.28 5.07 10.55
C ARG A 55 5.33 4.11 10.01
N ALA A 56 5.42 2.90 10.55
CA ALA A 56 6.36 1.89 10.07
C ALA A 56 6.06 1.48 8.62
N CYS A 57 4.78 1.28 8.28
CA CYS A 57 4.35 1.01 6.89
C CYS A 57 4.78 2.15 5.94
N ILE A 58 4.62 3.40 6.37
CA ILE A 58 5.00 4.58 5.57
C ILE A 58 6.51 4.60 5.33
N ARG A 59 7.32 4.47 6.39
CA ARG A 59 8.80 4.48 6.28
C ARG A 59 9.32 3.35 5.36
N SER A 60 8.77 2.14 5.47
CA SER A 60 9.15 1.03 4.58
C SER A 60 8.81 1.34 3.12
N CYS A 61 7.67 1.97 2.87
CA CYS A 61 7.29 2.40 1.52
C CYS A 61 8.23 3.50 0.98
N GLU A 62 8.65 4.46 1.79
CA GLU A 62 9.59 5.51 1.38
C GLU A 62 10.95 4.90 0.99
N ALA A 63 11.47 3.98 1.81
CA ALA A 63 12.71 3.27 1.52
C ALA A 63 12.63 2.48 0.20
N CYS A 64 11.50 1.80 -0.04
CA CYS A 64 11.27 1.07 -1.29
C CYS A 64 11.12 2.01 -2.50
N THR A 65 10.39 3.13 -2.35
CA THR A 65 10.23 4.12 -3.42
C THR A 65 11.56 4.74 -3.84
N ALA A 66 12.44 5.05 -2.88
CA ALA A 66 13.79 5.55 -3.13
C ALA A 66 14.66 4.55 -3.93
N CYS A 67 14.38 3.25 -3.81
CA CYS A 67 15.06 2.20 -4.57
C CYS A 67 14.47 2.00 -5.98
N VAL A 68 13.14 2.10 -6.12
CA VAL A 68 12.43 1.84 -7.39
C VAL A 68 12.61 2.98 -8.39
N LEU A 69 12.38 4.23 -7.98
CA LEU A 69 12.33 5.37 -8.90
C LEU A 69 13.60 5.58 -9.76
N PRO A 70 14.83 5.39 -9.26
CA PRO A 70 16.04 5.57 -10.05
C PRO A 70 16.26 4.50 -11.13
N GLN A 71 15.61 3.35 -11.03
CA GLN A 71 16.05 2.13 -11.71
C GLN A 71 15.01 1.50 -12.67
N VAL A 72 13.74 1.92 -12.62
CA VAL A 72 12.64 1.37 -13.45
C VAL A 72 12.91 1.43 -14.97
N ARG A 73 13.79 2.32 -15.44
CA ARG A 73 14.13 2.44 -16.88
C ARG A 73 15.36 1.62 -17.29
N HIS A 74 16.15 1.12 -16.35
CA HIS A 74 17.47 0.56 -16.61
C HIS A 74 17.62 -0.91 -16.21
N GLU A 75 16.76 -1.38 -15.31
CA GLU A 75 16.83 -2.75 -14.77
C GLU A 75 15.89 -3.72 -15.51
N GLY A 76 16.27 -4.99 -15.52
CA GLY A 76 15.60 -6.05 -16.30
C GLY A 76 14.21 -6.49 -15.80
N VAL A 77 13.70 -7.57 -16.40
CA VAL A 77 12.34 -8.09 -16.15
C VAL A 77 12.08 -8.43 -14.67
N GLU A 78 13.08 -8.97 -13.96
CA GLU A 78 12.96 -9.33 -12.54
C GLU A 78 12.75 -8.11 -11.64
N PHE A 79 13.46 -7.01 -11.92
CA PHE A 79 13.27 -5.75 -11.22
C PHE A 79 11.86 -5.20 -11.45
N THR A 80 11.40 -5.25 -12.70
CA THR A 80 10.04 -4.81 -13.06
C THR A 80 8.97 -5.65 -12.35
N ARG A 81 9.19 -6.96 -12.19
CA ARG A 81 8.31 -7.85 -11.41
C ARG A 81 8.26 -7.45 -9.94
N ASN A 82 9.41 -7.25 -9.29
CA ASN A 82 9.48 -6.83 -7.88
C ASN A 82 8.87 -5.44 -7.68
N ALA A 83 9.07 -4.51 -8.61
CA ALA A 83 8.41 -3.19 -8.59
C ALA A 83 6.88 -3.30 -8.74
N SER A 84 6.39 -4.27 -9.51
CA SER A 84 4.94 -4.52 -9.63
C SER A 84 4.36 -5.08 -8.33
N GLN A 85 5.08 -5.99 -7.66
CA GLN A 85 4.70 -6.48 -6.33
C GLN A 85 4.66 -5.35 -5.30
N TYR A 86 5.66 -4.45 -5.35
CA TYR A 86 5.67 -3.27 -4.50
C TYR A 86 4.43 -2.38 -4.69
N ILE A 87 4.03 -2.12 -5.94
CA ILE A 87 2.81 -1.35 -6.23
C ILE A 87 1.59 -2.00 -5.58
N GLY A 88 1.45 -3.33 -5.70
CA GLY A 88 0.38 -4.08 -5.04
C GLY A 88 0.41 -3.97 -3.51
N CYS A 89 1.60 -4.05 -2.91
CA CYS A 89 1.79 -3.88 -1.46
C CYS A 89 1.33 -2.50 -0.98
N VAL A 90 1.71 -1.43 -1.70
CA VAL A 90 1.27 -0.07 -1.36
C VAL A 90 -0.25 0.08 -1.47
N SER A 91 -0.86 -0.47 -2.52
CA SER A 91 -2.33 -0.47 -2.64
C SER A 91 -3.00 -1.16 -1.45
N ALA A 92 -2.45 -2.28 -0.98
CA ALA A 92 -2.97 -2.99 0.18
C ALA A 92 -2.81 -2.19 1.48
N ILE A 93 -1.68 -1.49 1.68
CA ILE A 93 -1.47 -0.59 2.82
C ILE A 93 -2.51 0.53 2.84
N VAL A 94 -2.76 1.18 1.69
CA VAL A 94 -3.75 2.26 1.59
C VAL A 94 -5.16 1.76 1.93
N ILE A 95 -5.54 0.59 1.42
CA ILE A 95 -6.85 -0.01 1.72
C ILE A 95 -6.96 -0.29 3.22
N GLU A 96 -5.89 -0.80 3.83
CA GLU A 96 -5.87 -1.10 5.27
C GLU A 96 -5.95 0.16 6.13
N MET A 97 -5.25 1.25 5.74
CA MET A 97 -5.33 2.53 6.43
C MET A 97 -6.74 3.12 6.40
N LYS A 98 -7.44 3.01 5.25
CA LYS A 98 -8.85 3.41 5.16
C LYS A 98 -9.76 2.55 6.03
N ARG A 99 -9.49 1.25 6.12
CA ARG A 99 -10.23 0.36 7.03
C ARG A 99 -10.01 0.78 8.48
N CYS A 100 -8.78 1.13 8.84
CA CYS A 100 -8.43 1.67 10.14
C CYS A 100 -9.25 2.93 10.47
N GLU A 101 -9.21 3.96 9.61
CA GLU A 101 -9.99 5.19 9.78
C GLU A 101 -11.48 4.92 10.04
N ALA A 102 -12.09 4.03 9.25
CA ALA A 102 -13.50 3.67 9.40
C ALA A 102 -13.79 2.98 10.75
N LEU A 103 -12.88 2.13 11.22
CA LEU A 103 -12.99 1.47 12.51
C LEU A 103 -12.80 2.47 13.66
N GLU A 104 -11.83 3.37 13.57
CA GLU A 104 -11.61 4.40 14.59
C GLU A 104 -12.79 5.38 14.69
N ALA A 105 -13.45 5.68 13.57
CA ALA A 105 -14.67 6.47 13.56
C ALA A 105 -15.87 5.73 14.19
N THR A 106 -15.94 4.41 14.03
CA THR A 106 -17.01 3.58 14.60
C THR A 106 -16.80 3.33 16.09
N PHE A 107 -15.54 3.17 16.50
CA PHE A 107 -15.12 2.92 17.87
C PHE A 107 -14.19 4.04 18.33
N PRO A 108 -14.72 5.22 18.67
CA PRO A 108 -13.90 6.35 19.09
C PRO A 108 -13.21 6.04 20.41
N ALA A 109 -11.92 6.39 20.51
CA ALA A 109 -11.19 6.29 21.77
C ALA A 109 -11.77 7.30 22.78
N SER A 110 -12.09 6.85 23.98
CA SER A 110 -12.71 7.68 25.02
C SER A 110 -11.80 8.79 25.57
N ASP A 111 -10.50 8.77 25.26
CA ASP A 111 -9.46 9.58 25.91
C ASP A 111 -8.86 10.70 25.03
N GLY A 112 -9.52 11.11 23.94
CA GLY A 112 -9.00 12.19 23.08
C GLY A 112 -7.69 11.83 22.37
N ILE A 113 -7.45 10.54 22.15
CA ILE A 113 -6.37 10.04 21.30
C ILE A 113 -6.77 10.37 19.85
N GLU A 114 -6.03 11.29 19.24
CA GLU A 114 -6.19 11.64 17.83
C GLU A 114 -6.10 10.37 16.95
N PRO A 115 -6.95 10.24 15.92
CA PRO A 115 -6.95 9.07 15.05
C PRO A 115 -5.58 8.86 14.39
N ALA A 116 -5.26 7.60 14.13
CA ALA A 116 -4.03 7.25 13.44
C ALA A 116 -3.99 7.90 12.04
N ILE A 117 -2.77 8.19 11.57
CA ILE A 117 -2.48 8.92 10.33
C ILE A 117 -3.44 8.57 9.18
N SER A 118 -4.10 9.60 8.63
CA SER A 118 -5.03 9.42 7.52
C SER A 118 -4.36 8.92 6.23
N ALA A 119 -5.03 8.02 5.52
CA ALA A 119 -4.67 7.53 4.18
C ALA A 119 -4.47 8.69 3.19
N GLU A 120 -5.17 9.81 3.36
CA GLU A 120 -5.05 11.00 2.51
C GLU A 120 -3.69 11.69 2.67
N ASN A 121 -3.11 11.69 3.87
CA ASN A 121 -1.76 12.22 4.11
C ASN A 121 -0.68 11.38 3.44
N TYR A 122 -0.87 10.06 3.36
CA TYR A 122 0.03 9.16 2.63
C TYR A 122 -0.09 9.29 1.10
N ILE A 123 -1.32 9.36 0.57
CA ILE A 123 -1.58 9.49 -0.88
C ILE A 123 -1.13 10.86 -1.40
N SER A 124 -1.38 11.94 -0.64
CA SER A 124 -1.05 13.32 -1.05
C SER A 124 0.46 13.58 -1.13
N GLN A 125 1.26 12.96 -0.26
CA GLN A 125 2.73 13.05 -0.31
C GLN A 125 3.35 12.29 -1.50
N ARG A 126 2.58 11.41 -2.15
CA ARG A 126 3.07 10.52 -3.22
C ARG A 126 2.52 10.81 -4.61
N ALA A 127 1.85 11.95 -4.81
CA ALA A 127 1.30 12.36 -6.10
C ALA A 127 2.41 12.62 -7.14
N ASN A 128 2.99 11.56 -7.70
CA ASN A 128 3.78 11.59 -8.91
C ASN A 128 2.81 11.43 -10.09
N PRO A 129 2.53 12.48 -10.88
CA PRO A 129 1.51 12.46 -11.93
C PRO A 129 1.80 11.45 -13.06
N ARG A 130 3.00 10.86 -13.12
CA ARG A 130 3.37 9.84 -14.12
C ARG A 130 2.88 8.42 -13.81
N LEU A 131 2.59 8.10 -12.55
CA LEU A 131 2.06 6.78 -12.16
C LEU A 131 0.54 6.68 -12.30
N ARG A 132 -0.18 7.82 -12.43
CA ARG A 132 -1.63 7.84 -12.71
C ARG A 132 -2.01 7.14 -14.02
N LYS A 133 -1.11 7.11 -15.01
CA LYS A 133 -1.43 6.57 -16.35
C LYS A 133 -1.51 5.04 -16.42
N ARG A 134 -1.16 4.30 -15.36
CA ARG A 134 -1.17 2.82 -15.40
C ARG A 134 -2.08 2.13 -14.39
N SER A 135 -2.76 2.89 -13.51
CA SER A 135 -3.57 2.32 -12.43
C SER A 135 -4.98 2.92 -12.36
N PHE A 136 -5.57 3.18 -13.52
CA PHE A 136 -7.02 3.39 -13.67
C PHE A 136 -7.58 2.27 -14.56
N LEU A 137 -7.49 1.03 -14.08
CA LEU A 137 -8.55 0.07 -14.34
C LEU A 137 -9.34 -0.02 -13.04
N THR A 138 -10.24 0.96 -12.93
CA THR A 138 -11.44 0.91 -12.12
C THR A 138 -12.10 -0.45 -12.29
N VAL A 139 -12.14 -1.28 -11.24
CA VAL A 139 -13.27 -2.18 -11.04
C VAL A 139 -14.40 -1.29 -10.52
N GLY A 140 -15.02 -0.57 -11.44
CA GLY A 140 -16.31 0.06 -11.20
C GLY A 140 -17.40 -1.02 -11.23
N PRO A 141 -18.51 -0.85 -10.49
CA PRO A 141 -19.64 -1.75 -10.61
C PRO A 141 -20.18 -1.66 -12.04
N GLN A 142 -20.34 -2.81 -12.69
CA GLN A 142 -21.00 -2.93 -13.99
C GLN A 142 -22.37 -2.23 -13.94
N PRO A 143 -22.64 -1.23 -14.80
CA PRO A 143 -24.00 -0.75 -14.96
C PRO A 143 -24.82 -1.85 -15.65
N HIS A 144 -25.92 -2.22 -15.00
CA HIS A 144 -26.97 -3.09 -15.53
C HIS A 144 -27.33 -2.63 -16.95
N ALA A 145 -27.04 -3.46 -17.94
CA ALA A 145 -27.47 -3.23 -19.30
C ALA A 145 -29.00 -3.33 -19.38
N THR A 146 -29.60 -2.26 -19.84
CA THR A 146 -30.99 -2.11 -20.26
C THR A 146 -31.33 -3.23 -21.26
N TYR A 147 -32.21 -4.16 -20.89
CA TYR A 147 -32.87 -5.02 -21.86
C TYR A 147 -34.01 -4.22 -22.48
N ASN A 148 -33.87 -3.86 -23.75
CA ASN A 148 -35.04 -3.72 -24.60
C ASN A 148 -34.74 -4.00 -26.08
N ALA A 149 -35.67 -4.74 -26.65
CA ALA A 149 -35.93 -5.00 -28.06
C ALA A 149 -35.03 -5.99 -28.81
N CYS A 150 -35.55 -7.21 -28.98
CA CYS A 150 -35.50 -7.86 -30.29
C CYS A 150 -36.94 -8.24 -30.68
N ALA A 151 -37.50 -7.48 -31.62
CA ALA A 151 -38.63 -7.90 -32.43
C ALA A 151 -38.13 -8.98 -33.40
N GLN A 152 -38.82 -10.13 -33.45
CA GLN A 152 -38.93 -11.02 -34.62
C GLN A 152 -39.81 -12.23 -34.26
N ASN A 153 -41.13 -12.08 -34.39
CA ASN A 153 -41.99 -12.80 -35.34
C ASN A 153 -43.45 -12.33 -35.19
#